data_AF-G3I3I3-F1
#
_entry.id   AF-G3I3I3-F1
#
_cell.length_a   1.000
_cell.length_b   1.000
_cell.length_c   1.000
_cell.angle_alpha   90.00
_cell.angle_beta   90.00
_cell.angle_gamma   90.00
#
_symmetry.space_group_name_H-M   'P 1'
#
loop_
_entity.id
_entity.type
_entity.pdbx_description
1 polymer ?
#
loop_
_entity_poly.entity_id
_entity_poly.type
_entity_poly.pdbx_seq_one_letter_code
_entity_poly.pdbx_strand_id
1 'polypeptide(L)'
;MVMFETVVGHSFKCVSEQRIQLSAQLQMKTTNIRLQAFDFEGDCFGNVDECLSDYTVVLPVVGAIVVVLCIVGLAVYKIRQRHQSLGYQRI
;
A
#
# COMPACT_ATOMS: atom_id res chain seq x y z
N MET A 1 23.78 -8.19 0.29
CA MET A 1 22.31 -8.08 0.38
C MET A 1 22.00 -7.53 1.75
N VAL A 2 21.31 -6.40 1.83
CA VAL A 2 20.92 -5.77 3.10
C VAL A 2 19.43 -6.05 3.31
N MET A 3 19.04 -6.49 4.50
CA MET A 3 17.67 -6.86 4.84
C MET A 3 17.30 -6.23 6.17
N PHE A 4 16.02 -5.85 6.32
CA PHE A 4 15.48 -5.30 7.58
C PHE A 4 16.24 -4.07 8.09
N GLU A 5 16.75 -3.25 7.17
CA GLU A 5 17.48 -2.02 7.50
C GLU A 5 16.52 -0.99 8.11
N THR A 6 16.94 -0.40 9.22
CA THR A 6 16.21 0.62 9.99
C THR A 6 17.21 1.49 10.73
N VAL A 7 16.80 2.68 11.14
CA VAL A 7 17.65 3.58 11.92
C VAL A 7 17.90 2.98 13.31
N VAL A 8 19.08 3.23 13.89
CA VAL A 8 19.38 2.80 15.27
C VAL A 8 18.34 3.40 16.23
N GLY A 9 17.77 2.56 17.10
CA GLY A 9 16.69 2.95 18.02
C GLY A 9 15.28 2.86 17.42
N HIS A 10 15.13 2.58 16.12
CA HIS A 10 13.85 2.30 15.47
C HIS A 10 13.56 0.79 15.44
N SER A 11 12.29 0.46 15.21
CA SER A 11 11.81 -0.90 14.96
C SER A 11 11.37 -1.04 13.51
N PHE A 12 11.90 -2.06 12.84
CA PHE A 12 11.48 -2.44 11.50
C PHE A 12 10.19 -3.25 11.58
N LYS A 13 9.18 -2.87 10.80
CA LYS A 13 7.90 -3.60 10.70
C LYS A 13 7.60 -3.94 9.23
N CYS A 14 7.18 -5.17 9.00
CA CYS A 14 6.70 -5.58 7.68
C CYS A 14 5.58 -6.61 7.80
N VAL A 15 4.40 -6.25 7.32
CA VAL A 15 3.21 -7.12 7.37
C VAL A 15 3.18 -8.09 6.20
N SER A 16 3.60 -7.61 5.02
CA SER A 16 3.65 -8.36 3.78
C SER A 16 4.52 -9.61 3.85
N GLU A 17 4.15 -10.63 3.09
CA GLU A 17 4.96 -11.83 2.92
C GLU A 17 6.27 -11.49 2.18
N GLN A 18 7.40 -11.76 2.83
CA GLN A 18 8.73 -11.68 2.22
C GLN A 18 9.36 -13.06 2.12
N ARG A 19 10.09 -13.28 1.03
CA ARG A 19 10.82 -14.53 0.76
C ARG A 19 12.30 -14.23 0.59
N ILE A 20 13.11 -14.84 1.45
CA ILE A 20 14.56 -14.68 1.49
C ILE A 20 15.19 -16.02 1.14
N GLN A 21 16.00 -16.05 0.10
CA GLN A 21 16.73 -17.24 -0.29
C GLN A 21 18.04 -17.32 0.49
N LEU A 22 18.12 -18.28 1.41
CA LEU A 22 19.32 -18.52 2.24
C LEU A 22 20.29 -19.45 1.53
N SER A 23 19.78 -20.42 0.77
CA SER A 23 20.58 -21.33 -0.07
C SER A 23 19.79 -21.79 -1.29
N ALA A 24 20.39 -22.62 -2.15
CA ALA A 24 19.71 -23.16 -3.34
C ALA A 24 18.44 -23.96 -2.99
N GLN A 25 18.36 -24.53 -1.78
CA GLN A 25 17.25 -25.38 -1.34
C GLN A 25 16.54 -24.85 -0.09
N LEU A 26 17.04 -23.76 0.51
CA LEU A 26 16.48 -23.17 1.72
C LEU A 26 15.96 -21.76 1.44
N GLN A 27 14.65 -21.59 1.59
CA GLN A 27 13.99 -20.30 1.53
C GLN A 27 13.31 -20.02 2.88
N MET A 28 13.57 -18.85 3.42
CA MET A 28 12.90 -18.33 4.61
C MET A 28 11.75 -17.44 4.17
N LYS A 29 10.60 -17.63 4.83
CA LYS A 29 9.40 -16.84 4.62
C LYS A 29 9.07 -16.10 5.90
N THR A 30 8.93 -14.79 5.81
CA THR A 30 8.57 -13.92 6.94
C THR A 30 7.27 -13.19 6.62
N THR A 31 6.40 -13.07 7.61
CA THR A 31 5.14 -12.32 7.52
C THR A 31 4.85 -11.72 8.88
N ASN A 32 4.28 -10.51 8.91
CA ASN A 32 3.94 -9.80 10.14
C ASN A 32 5.09 -9.75 11.17
N ILE A 33 6.27 -9.37 10.69
CA ILE A 33 7.46 -9.24 11.52
C ILE A 33 7.56 -7.83 12.09
N ARG A 34 7.98 -7.75 13.35
CA ARG A 34 8.46 -6.52 13.99
C ARG A 34 9.77 -6.84 14.69
N LEU A 35 10.85 -6.16 14.29
CA LEU A 35 12.20 -6.44 14.72
C LEU A 35 12.85 -5.14 15.18
N GLN A 36 13.66 -5.21 16.23
CA GLN A 36 14.52 -4.12 16.65
C GLN A 36 15.84 -4.73 17.12
N ALA A 37 16.93 -4.08 16.75
CA ALA A 37 18.28 -4.46 17.13
C ALA A 37 19.02 -3.21 17.59
N PHE A 38 20.07 -3.43 18.38
CA PHE A 38 20.89 -2.39 19.00
C PHE A 38 20.18 -1.68 20.15
N ASP A 39 19.67 -0.47 19.91
CA ASP A 39 19.24 0.43 20.96
C ASP A 39 17.76 0.22 21.31
N PHE A 40 17.46 0.23 22.61
CA PHE A 40 16.11 0.07 23.15
C PHE A 40 15.88 1.08 24.25
N GLU A 41 14.75 1.78 24.19
CA GLU A 41 14.31 2.68 25.25
C GLU A 41 13.41 1.89 26.22
N GLY A 42 14.04 1.20 27.18
CA GLY A 42 13.37 0.28 28.10
C GLY A 42 12.94 -1.02 27.42
N ASP A 43 11.75 -1.52 27.75
CA ASP A 43 11.20 -2.77 27.20
C ASP A 43 10.25 -2.55 26.00
N CYS A 44 10.28 -1.35 25.42
CA CYS A 44 9.39 -0.93 24.35
C CYS A 44 10.13 -0.90 23.00
N PHE A 45 9.39 -1.21 21.94
CA PHE A 45 9.87 -0.95 20.59
C PHE A 45 9.91 0.56 20.35
N GLY A 46 10.99 1.02 19.72
CA GLY A 46 11.13 2.40 19.25
C GLY A 46 10.25 2.70 18.03
N ASN A 47 10.50 3.85 17.41
CA ASN A 47 9.69 4.33 16.30
C ASN A 47 9.65 3.34 15.13
N VAL A 48 8.53 3.25 14.42
CA VAL A 48 8.32 2.17 13.44
C VAL A 48 8.72 2.61 12.03
N ASP A 49 9.63 1.88 11.41
CA ASP A 49 9.94 1.97 9.98
C ASP A 49 9.27 0.83 9.23
N GLU A 50 8.39 1.16 8.29
CA GLU A 50 7.62 0.17 7.52
C GLU A 50 8.32 -0.21 6.21
N CYS A 51 8.16 -1.47 5.80
CA CYS A 51 8.73 -1.96 4.54
C CYS A 51 7.98 -1.44 3.31
N LEU A 52 8.70 -1.19 2.21
CA LEU A 52 8.11 -0.79 0.92
C LEU A 52 7.05 -1.78 0.39
N SER A 53 7.20 -3.07 0.74
CA SER A 53 6.28 -4.12 0.29
C SER A 53 4.85 -3.90 0.79
N ASP A 54 4.67 -3.34 1.99
CA ASP A 54 3.35 -3.02 2.53
C ASP A 54 2.64 -1.95 1.67
N TYR A 55 3.41 -1.00 1.13
CA TYR A 55 2.88 0.03 0.24
C TYR A 55 2.66 -0.45 -1.20
N THR A 56 3.43 -1.42 -1.70
CA THR A 56 3.24 -1.94 -3.06
C THR A 56 1.89 -2.60 -3.28
N VAL A 57 1.22 -3.09 -2.24
CA VAL A 57 -0.15 -3.60 -2.34
C VAL A 57 -1.18 -2.47 -2.25
N VAL A 58 -0.90 -1.46 -1.42
CA VAL A 58 -1.84 -0.34 -1.18
C VAL A 58 -1.88 0.63 -2.37
N LEU A 59 -0.74 0.96 -2.97
CA LEU A 59 -0.61 1.86 -4.12
C LEU A 59 -1.54 1.51 -5.31
N PRO A 60 -1.54 0.28 -5.85
CA PRO A 60 -2.41 -0.07 -6.97
C PRO A 60 -3.89 -0.07 -6.58
N VAL A 61 -4.24 -0.41 -5.33
CA VAL A 61 -5.63 -0.41 -4.85
C VAL A 61 -6.20 1.01 -4.82
N VAL A 62 -5.42 1.98 -4.33
CA VAL A 62 -5.83 3.39 -4.34
C VAL A 62 -6.03 3.89 -5.77
N GLY A 63 -5.12 3.52 -6.69
CA GLY A 63 -5.26 3.84 -8.11
C GLY A 63 -6.55 3.30 -8.72
N ALA A 64 -6.91 2.04 -8.43
CA ALA A 64 -8.14 1.43 -8.92
C ALA A 64 -9.40 2.18 -8.45
N ILE A 65 -9.44 2.60 -7.18
CA ILE A 65 -10.57 3.36 -6.62
C ILE A 65 -10.76 4.68 -7.37
N VAL A 66 -9.67 5.42 -7.61
CA VAL A 66 -9.71 6.70 -8.33
C VAL A 66 -10.23 6.52 -9.75
N VAL A 67 -9.77 5.48 -10.46
CA VAL A 67 -10.23 5.17 -11.82
C VAL A 67 -11.74 4.87 -11.85
N VAL A 68 -12.21 4.05 -10.90
CA VAL A 68 -13.65 3.72 -10.79
C VAL A 68 -14.47 4.98 -10.55
N LEU A 69 -14.04 5.88 -9.66
CA LEU A 69 -14.73 7.15 -9.39
C LEU A 69 -14.80 8.05 -10.62
N CYS A 70 -13.70 8.14 -11.40
CA CYS A 70 -13.69 8.89 -12.65
C CYS A 70 -14.69 8.33 -13.67
N ILE A 71 -14.74 7.00 -13.85
CA ILE A 71 -15.68 6.34 -14.77
C ILE A 71 -17.12 6.63 -14.38
N VAL A 72 -17.45 6.48 -13.09
CA VAL A 72 -18.80 6.76 -12.57
C VAL A 72 -19.17 8.24 -12.77
N GLY A 73 -18.26 9.16 -12.48
CA GLY A 73 -18.47 10.58 -12.70
C GLY A 73 -18.74 10.93 -14.17
N LEU A 74 -17.97 10.35 -15.09
CA LEU A 74 -18.16 10.54 -16.53
C LEU A 74 -19.50 9.96 -17.02
N ALA A 75 -19.91 8.80 -16.52
CA ALA A 75 -21.21 8.21 -16.84
C ALA A 75 -22.37 9.11 -16.39
N VAL A 76 -22.32 9.61 -15.16
CA VAL A 76 -23.33 10.56 -14.63
C VAL A 76 -23.36 11.85 -15.46
N TYR A 77 -22.19 12.40 -15.79
CA TYR A 77 -22.09 13.61 -16.62
C TYR A 77 -22.74 13.40 -18.00
N LYS A 78 -22.44 12.28 -18.67
CA LYS A 78 -23.04 11.95 -19.97
C LYS A 78 -24.55 11.78 -19.90
N ILE A 79 -25.09 11.14 -18.87
CA ILE A 79 -26.53 10.98 -18.68
C ILE A 79 -27.21 12.35 -18.48
N ARG A 80 -26.63 13.21 -17.62
CA ARG A 80 -27.14 14.57 -17.39
C ARG A 80 -27.11 15.40 -18.67
N GLN A 81 -26.01 15.34 -19.42
CA GLN A 81 -25.86 16.04 -20.69
C GLN A 81 -26.92 15.59 -21.72
N ARG A 82 -27.17 14.28 -21.84
CA ARG A 82 -28.24 13.71 -22.69
C ARG A 82 -29.62 14.22 -22.28
N HIS A 83 -29.92 14.24 -20.99
CA HIS A 83 -31.20 14.74 -20.48
C HIS A 83 -31.39 16.24 -20.74
N GLN A 84 -30.33 17.04 -20.58
CA GLN A 84 -30.39 18.47 -20.89
C GLN A 84 -30.56 18.73 -22.38
N SER A 85 -29.88 17.99 -23.27
CA SER A 85 -30.04 18.18 -24.71
C SER A 85 -31.46 17.86 -25.19
N LEU A 86 -32.14 16.90 -24.55
CA LEU A 86 -33.55 16.58 -24.82
C LEU A 86 -34.50 17.66 -24.28
N GLY A 87 -34.15 18.33 -23.17
CA GLY A 87 -34.96 19.40 -22.57
C GLY A 87 -34.89 20.74 -23.30
N TYR A 88 -33.78 21.06 -23.97
CA TYR A 88 -33.63 22.27 -24.80
C TYR A 88 -34.37 22.18 -26.14
N GLN A 89 -34.87 21.01 -26.53
CA GLN A 89 -35.67 20.80 -27.73
C GLN A 89 -37.18 20.79 -27.40
N ARG A 90 -37.64 21.83 -26.70
CA ARG A 90 -39.07 22.14 -26.57
C ARG A 90 -39.34 23.48 -27.23
N ILE A 91 -39.78 23.40 -28.49
CA ILE A 91 -40.54 24.43 -29.21
C ILE A 91 -42.01 24.15 -28.92
#